data_AF-A0A9P4Q256-F1
#
_entry.id   AF-A0A9P4Q256-F1
#
_cell.length_a   1.000
_cell.length_b   1.000
_cell.length_c   1.000
_cell.angle_alpha   90.00
_cell.angle_beta   90.00
_cell.angle_gamma   90.00
#
_symmetry.space_group_name_H-M   'P 1'
#
loop_
_entity.id
_entity.type
_entity.pdbx_description
1 polymer ?
#
loop_
_entity_poly.entity_id
_entity_poly.type
_entity_poly.pdbx_seq_one_letter_code
_entity_poly.pdbx_strand_id
1 'polypeptide(L)'
;MVQPFCTGKTSSLSGNTTMTVHGQTIKVCLTWEGMQYGKDMKTPLGKMKWRIGSKSWGNTQELWDTQGTKLATYKALCSKNQDSKLEILVPGDEFFLDIILASWVSMVRSDAKESEQLETVLEVVSGIAGS
;
A
#
# COMPACT_ATOMS: atom_id res chain seq x y z
N MET A 1 -26.00 2.14 -11.61
CA MET A 1 -25.47 2.02 -10.24
C MET A 1 -23.98 1.72 -10.37
N VAL A 2 -23.09 2.64 -9.97
CA VAL A 2 -21.64 2.47 -10.08
C VAL A 2 -21.17 1.63 -8.89
N GLN A 3 -20.66 0.42 -9.13
CA GLN A 3 -20.07 -0.37 -8.05
C GLN A 3 -18.70 0.23 -7.68
N PRO A 4 -18.40 0.40 -6.38
CA PRO A 4 -17.10 0.90 -5.95
C PRO A 4 -15.99 -0.09 -6.35
N PHE A 5 -15.01 0.38 -7.10
CA PHE A 5 -13.84 -0.38 -7.56
C PHE A 5 -13.05 -1.03 -6.40
N CYS A 6 -13.04 -0.37 -5.24
CA CYS A 6 -12.41 -0.86 -4.03
C CYS A 6 -13.28 -0.56 -2.80
N THR A 7 -13.31 -1.51 -1.86
CA THR A 7 -13.88 -1.30 -0.52
C THR A 7 -12.83 -1.68 0.52
N GLY A 8 -12.56 -0.76 1.45
CA GLY A 8 -11.54 -0.93 2.47
C GLY A 8 -12.12 -0.82 3.87
N LYS A 9 -11.67 -1.68 4.78
CA LYS A 9 -11.86 -1.53 6.23
C LYS A 9 -10.48 -1.49 6.87
N THR A 10 -10.16 -0.41 7.55
CA THR A 10 -8.89 -0.24 8.25
C THR A 10 -9.13 -0.14 9.76
N SER A 11 -8.22 -0.71 10.53
CA SER A 11 -8.12 -0.59 11.99
C SER A 11 -6.66 -0.31 12.36
N SER A 12 -6.39 0.08 13.60
CA SER A 12 -5.04 0.43 14.08
C SER A 12 -4.01 -0.71 13.98
N LEU A 13 -4.45 -1.96 13.78
CA LEU A 13 -3.59 -3.15 13.78
C LEU A 13 -3.63 -3.95 12.46
N SER A 14 -4.64 -3.70 11.63
CA SER A 14 -4.81 -4.39 10.35
C SER A 14 -5.78 -3.64 9.46
N GLY A 15 -5.61 -3.79 8.15
CA GLY A 15 -6.55 -3.23 7.18
C GLY A 15 -6.77 -4.19 6.03
N ASN A 16 -8.03 -4.38 5.66
CA ASN A 16 -8.41 -5.21 4.54
C ASN A 16 -8.97 -4.34 3.43
N THR A 17 -8.32 -4.35 2.28
CA THR A 17 -8.86 -3.78 1.04
C THR A 17 -9.29 -4.91 0.13
N THR A 18 -10.54 -4.89 -0.29
CA THR A 18 -11.07 -5.78 -1.31
C THR A 18 -11.23 -4.97 -2.60
N MET A 19 -10.66 -5.48 -3.68
CA MET A 19 -10.75 -4.88 -5.02
C MET A 19 -11.28 -5.91 -6.01
N THR A 20 -12.02 -5.45 -7.02
CA THR A 20 -12.52 -6.32 -8.08
C THR A 20 -11.83 -5.93 -9.39
N VAL A 21 -11.07 -6.87 -9.94
CA VAL A 21 -10.27 -6.69 -11.17
C VAL A 21 -10.65 -7.82 -12.12
N HIS A 22 -11.12 -7.50 -13.34
CA HIS A 22 -11.59 -8.49 -14.33
C HIS A 22 -12.61 -9.49 -13.77
N GLY A 23 -13.52 -9.05 -12.89
CA GLY A 23 -14.52 -9.90 -12.24
C GLY A 23 -13.95 -10.80 -11.12
N GLN A 24 -12.65 -10.77 -10.87
CA GLN A 24 -12.01 -11.48 -9.76
C GLN A 24 -11.88 -10.59 -8.54
N THR A 25 -12.20 -11.15 -7.38
CA THR A 25 -12.04 -10.45 -6.10
C THR A 25 -10.63 -10.68 -5.56
N ILE A 26 -9.86 -9.62 -5.40
CA ILE A 26 -8.52 -9.63 -4.79
C ILE A 26 -8.61 -9.05 -3.39
N LYS A 27 -7.98 -9.73 -2.43
CA LYS A 27 -7.95 -9.31 -1.04
C LYS A 27 -6.53 -8.91 -0.65
N VAL A 28 -6.39 -7.63 -0.31
CA VAL A 28 -5.17 -7.03 0.24
C VAL A 28 -5.31 -6.97 1.75
N CYS A 29 -4.37 -7.57 2.48
CA CYS A 29 -4.35 -7.62 3.94
C CYS A 29 -3.11 -6.88 4.47
N LEU A 30 -3.33 -5.69 5.02
CA LEU A 30 -2.33 -4.94 5.75
C LEU A 30 -2.15 -5.60 7.13
N THR A 31 -0.94 -6.08 7.40
CA THR A 31 -0.56 -6.75 8.65
C THR A 31 0.51 -5.92 9.36
N TRP A 32 0.23 -5.49 10.59
CA TRP A 32 1.14 -4.66 11.40
C TRP A 32 2.03 -5.50 12.36
N GLU A 33 2.44 -6.71 11.96
CA GLU A 33 3.23 -7.54 12.88
C GLU A 33 4.72 -7.20 12.83
N GLY A 34 5.28 -6.85 13.99
CA GLY A 34 6.72 -6.84 14.24
C GLY A 34 7.49 -5.61 13.75
N MET A 35 6.85 -4.43 13.62
CA MET A 35 7.50 -3.18 13.23
C MET A 35 8.10 -3.19 11.81
N GLN A 36 7.84 -4.25 11.03
CA GLN A 36 8.12 -4.31 9.61
C GLN A 36 6.87 -3.85 8.86
N TYR A 37 6.90 -2.61 8.35
CA TYR A 37 5.88 -2.09 7.44
C TYR A 37 5.81 -2.97 6.20
N GLY A 38 4.84 -3.89 6.20
CA GLY A 38 4.64 -4.88 5.17
C GLY A 38 3.17 -4.97 4.82
N LYS A 39 2.82 -4.78 3.54
CA LYS A 39 1.43 -4.92 3.07
C LYS A 39 1.33 -6.25 2.31
N ASP A 40 0.89 -7.29 3.01
CA ASP A 40 0.72 -8.63 2.46
C ASP A 40 -0.53 -8.72 1.58
N MET A 41 -0.44 -9.42 0.46
CA MET A 41 -1.51 -9.47 -0.53
C MET A 41 -1.70 -10.89 -1.00
N LYS A 42 -2.96 -11.33 -0.99
CA LYS A 42 -3.34 -12.60 -1.58
C LYS A 42 -4.05 -12.33 -2.89
N THR A 43 -3.35 -12.62 -3.98
CA THR A 43 -3.83 -12.43 -5.34
C THR A 43 -4.06 -13.79 -6.01
N PRO A 44 -4.84 -13.84 -7.09
CA PRO A 44 -4.93 -15.02 -7.96
C PRO A 44 -3.57 -15.48 -8.52
N LEU A 45 -2.61 -14.56 -8.64
CA LEU A 45 -1.24 -14.81 -9.09
C LEU A 45 -0.29 -15.23 -7.96
N GLY A 46 -0.83 -15.47 -6.76
CA GLY A 46 -0.06 -15.85 -5.58
C GLY A 46 0.05 -14.74 -4.53
N LYS A 47 0.94 -14.96 -3.56
CA LYS A 47 1.18 -14.03 -2.46
C LYS A 47 2.23 -13.00 -2.87
N MET A 48 1.97 -11.74 -2.57
CA MET A 48 2.86 -10.62 -2.83
C MET A 48 2.93 -9.71 -1.61
N LYS A 49 4.01 -8.94 -1.47
CA LYS A 49 4.24 -8.06 -0.33
C LYS A 49 4.88 -6.75 -0.76
N TRP A 50 4.25 -5.62 -0.40
CA TRP A 50 4.93 -4.32 -0.40
C TRP A 50 5.75 -4.19 0.89
N ARG A 51 7.00 -3.75 0.78
CA ARG A 51 7.90 -3.50 1.91
C ARG A 51 8.81 -2.30 1.64
N ILE A 52 9.33 -1.69 2.70
CA ILE A 52 10.35 -0.63 2.59
C ILE A 52 11.58 -1.19 1.85
N GLY A 53 12.03 -0.45 0.83
CA GLY A 53 13.18 -0.84 0.01
C GLY A 53 14.48 -0.77 0.79
N SER A 54 15.32 -1.80 0.66
CA SER A 54 16.56 -1.94 1.43
C SER A 54 17.64 -0.90 1.13
N LYS A 55 17.53 -0.18 0.01
CA LYS A 55 18.55 0.77 -0.49
C LYS A 55 18.20 2.24 -0.34
N SER A 56 17.04 2.61 0.20
CA SER A 56 16.63 4.02 0.28
C SER A 56 16.01 4.35 1.64
N TRP A 57 16.49 5.43 2.25
CA TRP A 57 15.95 6.00 3.49
C TRP A 57 14.46 6.34 3.28
N GLY A 58 13.56 5.52 3.85
CA GLY A 58 12.13 5.80 4.09
C GLY A 58 11.18 5.94 2.90
N ASN A 59 11.67 6.37 1.74
CA ASN A 59 10.81 6.91 0.67
C ASN A 59 10.58 5.94 -0.51
N THR A 60 11.09 4.71 -0.39
CA THR A 60 10.96 3.69 -1.43
C THR A 60 10.22 2.47 -0.88
N GLN A 61 9.20 2.05 -1.60
CA GLN A 61 8.44 0.82 -1.34
C GLN A 61 8.65 -0.13 -2.51
N GLU A 62 8.84 -1.41 -2.23
CA GLU A 62 9.09 -2.42 -3.24
C GLU A 62 8.08 -3.55 -3.11
N LEU A 63 7.54 -4.00 -4.23
CA LEU A 63 6.65 -5.15 -4.31
C LEU A 63 7.45 -6.39 -4.65
N TRP A 64 7.28 -7.44 -3.85
CA TRP A 64 7.96 -8.72 -4.01
C TRP A 64 6.95 -9.87 -4.01
N ASP A 65 7.22 -10.93 -4.78
CA ASP A 65 6.50 -12.19 -4.67
C ASP A 65 7.12 -13.11 -3.58
N THR A 66 6.49 -14.26 -3.32
CA THR A 66 7.03 -15.26 -2.38
C THR A 66 8.27 -15.99 -2.87
N GLN A 67 8.60 -15.90 -4.15
CA GLN A 67 9.81 -16.51 -4.72
C GLN A 67 11.03 -15.58 -4.57
N GLY A 68 10.84 -14.36 -4.07
CA GLY A 68 11.90 -13.36 -3.96
C GLY A 68 12.12 -12.57 -5.25
N THR A 69 11.16 -12.55 -6.16
CA THR A 69 11.18 -11.74 -7.37
C THR A 69 10.64 -10.35 -7.07
N LYS A 70 11.37 -9.31 -7.50
CA LYS A 70 10.88 -7.93 -7.40
C LYS A 70 9.94 -7.64 -8.57
N LEU A 71 8.71 -7.24 -8.26
CA LEU A 71 7.67 -7.00 -9.25
C LEU A 71 7.52 -5.51 -9.59
N ALA A 72 7.68 -4.63 -8.60
CA ALA A 72 7.55 -3.20 -8.79
C ALA A 72 8.34 -2.40 -7.72
N THR A 73 8.65 -1.15 -8.04
CA THR A 73 9.26 -0.18 -7.12
C THR A 73 8.47 1.12 -7.17
N TYR A 74 8.04 1.62 -6.01
CA TYR A 74 7.42 2.91 -5.85
C TYR A 74 8.35 3.83 -5.08
N LYS A 75 8.60 5.02 -5.62
CA LYS A 75 9.38 6.08 -4.97
C LYS A 75 8.46 7.27 -4.71
N ALA A 76 8.12 7.47 -3.44
CA ALA A 76 7.46 8.68 -2.99
C ALA A 76 8.49 9.81 -2.96
N LEU A 77 8.23 10.93 -3.64
CA LEU A 77 9.09 12.09 -3.59
C LEU A 77 8.41 13.18 -2.76
N CYS A 78 9.06 13.60 -1.67
CA CYS A 78 8.49 14.55 -0.71
C CYS A 78 8.62 16.02 -1.15
N SER A 79 9.10 16.31 -2.36
CA SER A 79 9.35 17.68 -2.82
C SER A 79 8.30 18.14 -3.82
N LYS A 80 7.79 19.37 -3.65
CA LYS A 80 6.74 19.99 -4.47
C LYS A 80 7.05 20.08 -5.98
N ASN A 81 8.30 19.80 -6.38
CA ASN A 81 8.80 19.90 -7.75
C ASN A 81 9.16 18.54 -8.38
N GLN A 82 8.78 17.42 -7.75
CA GLN A 82 9.09 16.09 -8.28
C GLN A 82 7.88 15.17 -8.21
N ASP A 83 7.61 14.46 -9.31
CA ASP A 83 6.52 13.50 -9.39
C ASP A 83 6.92 12.16 -8.78
N SER A 84 6.05 11.59 -7.96
CA SER A 84 6.22 10.23 -7.45
C SER A 84 6.21 9.23 -8.60
N LYS A 85 7.09 8.22 -8.55
CA LYS A 85 7.31 7.29 -9.65
C LYS A 85 7.00 5.86 -9.25
N LEU A 86 6.21 5.17 -10.07
CA LEU A 86 6.03 3.72 -10.02
C LEU A 86 6.76 3.09 -11.20
N GLU A 87 7.63 2.12 -10.92
CA GLU A 87 8.34 1.31 -11.90
C GLU A 87 7.85 -0.14 -11.79
N ILE A 88 7.42 -0.71 -12.91
CA ILE A 88 6.92 -2.08 -12.99
C ILE A 88 7.95 -2.93 -13.74
N LEU A 89 8.32 -4.07 -13.15
CA LEU A 89 9.47 -4.90 -13.57
C LEU A 89 9.03 -6.27 -14.12
N VAL A 90 7.75 -6.42 -14.48
CA VAL A 90 7.17 -7.67 -14.93
C VAL A 90 6.75 -7.59 -16.41
N PRO A 91 6.61 -8.72 -17.11
CA PRO A 91 6.03 -8.76 -18.44
C PRO A 91 4.63 -8.12 -18.45
N GLY A 92 4.27 -7.48 -19.58
CA GLY A 92 3.05 -6.68 -19.74
C GLY A 92 1.75 -7.48 -19.86
N ASP A 93 1.56 -8.52 -19.06
CA ASP A 93 0.26 -9.17 -18.89
C ASP A 93 -0.70 -8.15 -18.25
N GLU A 94 -1.77 -7.77 -18.97
CA GLU A 94 -2.75 -6.76 -18.54
C GLU A 94 -3.36 -7.08 -17.17
N PHE A 95 -3.66 -8.36 -16.90
CA PHE A 95 -4.24 -8.77 -15.63
C PHE A 95 -3.24 -8.60 -14.48
N PHE A 96 -1.97 -8.91 -14.73
CA PHE A 96 -0.93 -8.74 -13.74
C PHE A 96 -0.63 -7.25 -13.47
N LEU A 97 -0.61 -6.43 -14.52
CA LEU A 97 -0.47 -4.98 -14.41
C LEU A 97 -1.60 -4.37 -13.58
N ASP A 98 -2.85 -4.78 -13.80
CA ASP A 98 -3.99 -4.27 -13.04
C ASP A 98 -3.91 -4.63 -11.55
N ILE A 99 -3.43 -5.83 -11.22
CA ILE A 99 -3.18 -6.23 -9.83
C ILE A 99 -2.11 -5.33 -9.19
N ILE A 100 -1.00 -5.09 -9.90
CA ILE A 100 0.08 -4.23 -9.40
C ILE A 100 -0.42 -2.80 -9.19
N LEU A 101 -1.14 -2.23 -10.15
CA LEU A 101 -1.69 -0.87 -10.05
C LEU A 101 -2.71 -0.75 -8.92
N ALA A 102 -3.66 -1.68 -8.83
CA ALA A 102 -4.68 -1.67 -7.78
C ALA A 102 -4.06 -1.84 -6.39
N SER A 103 -3.03 -2.68 -6.26
CA SER A 103 -2.27 -2.82 -5.02
C SER A 103 -1.52 -1.54 -4.62
N TRP A 104 -0.89 -0.88 -5.58
CA TRP A 104 -0.15 0.36 -5.37
C TRP A 104 -1.09 1.48 -4.90
N VAL A 105 -2.25 1.66 -5.56
CA VAL A 105 -3.26 2.64 -5.15
C VAL A 105 -3.77 2.36 -3.74
N SER A 106 -4.01 1.08 -3.39
CA SER A 106 -4.40 0.70 -2.03
C SER A 106 -3.31 1.02 -1.02
N MET A 107 -2.03 0.78 -1.36
CA MET A 107 -0.90 1.11 -0.51
C MET A 107 -0.84 2.61 -0.24
N VAL A 108 -0.82 3.45 -1.29
CA VAL A 108 -0.70 4.91 -1.18
C VAL A 108 -1.85 5.52 -0.38
N ARG A 109 -3.09 5.05 -0.59
CA ARG A 109 -4.25 5.53 0.18
C ARG A 109 -4.18 5.16 1.66
N SER A 110 -3.59 4.02 1.99
CA SER A 110 -3.45 3.60 3.38
C SER A 110 -2.41 4.46 4.10
N ASP A 111 -1.30 4.79 3.44
CA ASP A 111 -0.27 5.68 4.02
C ASP A 111 -0.82 7.09 4.26
N ALA A 112 -1.61 7.63 3.33
CA ALA A 112 -2.24 8.94 3.49
C ALA A 112 -3.22 9.00 4.69
N LYS A 113 -4.01 7.94 4.89
CA LYS A 113 -4.92 7.84 6.05
C LYS A 113 -4.18 7.68 7.37
N GLU A 114 -3.08 6.93 7.38
CA GLU A 114 -2.23 6.81 8.58
C GLU A 114 -1.61 8.16 8.95
N SER A 115 -1.13 8.94 7.98
CA SER A 115 -0.60 10.29 8.26
C SER A 115 -1.66 11.23 8.83
N GLU A 116 -2.88 11.23 8.29
CA GLU A 116 -3.98 12.08 8.77
C GLU A 116 -4.44 11.67 10.19
N GLN A 117 -4.52 10.36 10.46
CA GLN A 117 -4.84 9.85 11.79
C GLN A 117 -3.75 10.18 12.81
N LEU A 118 -2.47 10.09 12.42
CA LEU A 118 -1.35 10.48 13.29
C LEU A 118 -1.38 11.96 13.63
N GLU A 119 -1.64 12.84 12.65
CA GLU A 119 -1.78 14.29 12.91
C GLU A 119 -2.95 14.57 13.86
N THR A 120 -4.10 13.94 13.64
CA THR A 120 -5.28 14.09 14.51
C THR A 120 -4.99 13.65 15.95
N VAL A 121 -4.31 12.51 16.14
CA VAL A 121 -3.95 12.01 17.48
C VAL A 121 -2.96 12.95 18.16
N LEU A 122 -1.99 13.50 17.42
CA LEU A 122 -1.01 14.43 17.97
C LEU A 122 -1.68 15.70 18.50
N GLU A 123 -2.64 16.25 17.77
CA GLU A 123 -3.39 17.45 18.15
C GLU A 123 -4.16 17.23 19.49
N VAL A 124 -4.79 16.06 19.65
CA VAL A 124 -5.52 15.71 20.89
C VAL A 124 -4.57 15.56 22.08
N VAL A 125 -3.41 14.93 21.89
CA VAL A 125 -2.41 14.75 22.98
C VAL A 125 -1.80 16.09 23.39
N SER A 126 -1.53 16.99 22.43
CA SER A 126 -1.09 18.35 22.74
C SER A 126 -2.14 19.17 23.50
N GLY A 127 -3.44 18.93 23.27
CA GLY A 127 -4.52 19.55 24.02
C GLY A 127 -4.66 19.08 25.48
N ILE A 128 -4.25 17.83 25.79
CA ILE A 128 -4.34 17.27 27.15
C ILE A 128 -3.12 17.61 28.02
N ALA A 129 -1.95 17.84 27.41
CA ALA A 129 -0.73 18.22 28.15
C ALA A 129 -0.68 19.72 28.54
N GLY A 130 -1.69 20.50 28.15
CA GLY A 130 -1.86 21.91 28.52
C GLY A 130 -3.21 22.14 29.17
N SER A 131 -3.43 21.63 30.38
CA SER A 131 -4.55 21.98 31.26
C SER A 131 -4.14 21.80 32.71
#